data_AF-A0A7Z0HAE6-F1
#
_entry.id   AF-A0A7Z0HAE6-F1
#
_cell.length_a   1.000
_cell.length_b   1.000
_cell.length_c   1.000
_cell.angle_alpha   90.00
_cell.angle_beta   90.00
_cell.angle_gamma   90.00
#
_symmetry.space_group_name_H-M   'P 1'
#
loop_
_entity.id
_entity.type
_entity.pdbx_description
1 polymer ?
#
loop_
_entity_poly.entity_id
_entity_poly.type
_entity_poly.pdbx_seq_one_letter_code
_entity_poly.pdbx_strand_id
1 'polypeptide(L)'
;MIAPIYLDLTMALCAVILGLFVMLTRMRVVDDGIYTPILELAVVCSGALSWAIYGFLALSAITSYPPLHTLGYQGHWGYTLARFLGFVMWVLALLLITRYSAYMQVRKISNKCSKYAP
;
A
#
# COMPACT_ATOMS: atom_id res chain seq x y z
N MET A 1 17.67 15.85 -13.74
CA MET A 1 16.69 14.81 -14.14
C MET A 1 16.60 13.63 -13.18
N ILE A 2 17.61 13.37 -12.32
CA ILE A 2 17.60 12.19 -11.42
C ILE A 2 16.76 12.36 -10.15
N ALA A 3 16.52 13.60 -9.69
CA ALA A 3 15.74 13.92 -8.49
C ALA A 3 14.32 13.28 -8.44
N PRO A 4 13.48 13.35 -9.49
CA PRO A 4 12.18 12.67 -9.49
C PRO A 4 12.29 11.14 -9.42
N ILE A 5 13.37 10.54 -9.93
CA ILE A 5 13.60 9.09 -9.85
C ILE A 5 13.92 8.67 -8.42
N TYR A 6 14.72 9.46 -7.69
CA TYR A 6 14.95 9.24 -6.26
C TYR A 6 13.66 9.38 -5.45
N LEU A 7 12.81 10.35 -5.79
CA LEU A 7 11.52 10.54 -5.12
C LEU A 7 10.62 9.31 -5.33
N ASP A 8 10.51 8.79 -6.56
CA ASP A 8 9.80 7.55 -6.84
C ASP A 8 10.34 6.35 -6.05
N LEU A 9 11.67 6.23 -5.94
CA LEU A 9 12.30 5.18 -5.14
C LEU A 9 11.95 5.30 -3.65
N THR A 10 12.03 6.51 -3.10
CA THR A 10 11.68 6.75 -1.68
C THR A 10 10.21 6.44 -1.40
N MET A 11 9.29 6.84 -2.29
CA MET A 11 7.86 6.52 -2.15
C MET A 11 7.62 5.01 -2.20
N ALA A 12 8.27 4.31 -3.14
CA ALA A 12 8.17 2.86 -3.25
C ALA A 12 8.63 2.15 -1.96
N LEU A 13 9.78 2.56 -1.42
CA LEU A 13 10.30 2.04 -0.15
C LEU A 13 9.34 2.32 1.01
N CYS A 14 8.84 3.55 1.14
CA CYS A 14 7.87 3.92 2.16
C CYS A 14 6.58 3.10 2.05
N ALA A 15 6.08 2.85 0.83
CA ALA A 15 4.88 2.06 0.61
C ALA A 15 5.05 0.59 1.01
N VAL A 16 6.19 -0.02 0.70
CA VAL A 16 6.49 -1.40 1.11
C VAL A 16 6.62 -1.50 2.63
N ILE A 17 7.33 -0.56 3.27
CA ILE A 17 7.46 -0.51 4.73
C ILE A 17 6.09 -0.32 5.39
N LEU A 18 5.26 0.58 4.87
CA LEU A 18 3.92 0.83 5.38
C LEU A 18 3.01 -0.39 5.20
N GLY A 19 3.07 -1.05 4.05
CA GLY A 19 2.34 -2.30 3.80
C GLY A 19 2.72 -3.40 4.79
N LEU A 20 4.02 -3.63 4.98
CA LEU A 20 4.53 -4.59 5.97
C LEU A 20 4.10 -4.22 7.39
N PHE A 21 4.19 -2.95 7.76
CA PHE A 21 3.77 -2.46 9.07
C PHE A 21 2.28 -2.73 9.32
N VAL A 22 1.41 -2.48 8.33
CA VAL A 22 -0.03 -2.76 8.43
C VAL A 22 -0.28 -4.26 8.56
N MET A 23 0.40 -5.11 7.77
CA MET A 23 0.27 -6.57 7.89
C MET A 23 0.68 -7.08 9.28
N LEU A 24 1.76 -6.55 9.84
CA LEU A 24 2.29 -6.98 11.15
C LEU A 24 1.43 -6.46 12.31
N THR A 25 1.03 -5.19 12.31
CA THR A 25 0.38 -4.56 13.46
C THR A 25 -1.15 -4.68 13.48
N ARG A 26 -1.79 -4.58 12.32
CA ARG A 26 -3.26 -4.50 12.21
C ARG A 26 -3.87 -5.84 11.83
N MET A 27 -3.28 -6.51 10.85
CA MET A 27 -3.75 -7.82 10.44
C MET A 27 -3.26 -8.90 11.40
N ARG A 28 -2.16 -8.67 12.11
CA ARG A 28 -1.48 -9.68 12.94
C ARG A 28 -1.49 -11.03 12.22
N VAL A 29 -0.97 -11.07 11.00
CA VAL A 29 -0.90 -12.30 10.17
C VAL A 29 -0.26 -13.48 10.92
N VAL A 30 0.47 -13.20 12.01
CA VAL A 30 1.14 -14.16 12.88
C VAL A 30 0.24 -14.69 14.04
N ASP A 31 -0.85 -14.00 14.39
CA ASP A 31 -1.81 -14.44 15.42
C ASP A 31 -3.06 -15.06 14.75
N ASP A 32 -3.21 -16.38 14.86
CA ASP A 32 -4.35 -17.14 14.30
C ASP A 32 -5.74 -16.76 14.86
N GLY A 33 -5.79 -15.95 15.92
CA GLY A 33 -7.01 -15.64 16.68
C GLY A 33 -7.83 -14.43 16.18
N ILE A 34 -7.36 -13.67 15.19
CA ILE A 34 -7.98 -12.40 14.78
C ILE A 34 -8.53 -12.47 13.35
N TYR A 35 -9.80 -12.09 13.17
CA TYR A 35 -10.44 -12.03 11.86
C TYR A 35 -9.82 -10.92 11.00
N THR A 36 -8.95 -11.31 10.07
CA THR A 36 -8.43 -10.44 9.02
C THR A 36 -9.41 -10.40 7.84
N PRO A 37 -9.92 -9.22 7.45
CA PRO A 37 -10.75 -9.13 6.26
C PRO A 37 -9.89 -9.39 5.02
N ILE A 38 -10.26 -10.38 4.21
CA ILE A 38 -9.57 -10.73 2.95
C ILE A 38 -9.39 -9.50 2.05
N LEU A 39 -10.38 -8.59 2.05
CA LEU A 39 -10.33 -7.34 1.29
C LEU A 39 -9.19 -6.41 1.75
N GLU A 40 -8.97 -6.30 3.06
CA GLU A 40 -7.91 -5.45 3.62
C GLU A 40 -6.53 -6.03 3.25
N LEU A 41 -6.37 -7.35 3.37
CA LEU A 41 -5.15 -8.07 2.98
C LEU A 41 -4.85 -7.89 1.48
N ALA A 42 -5.86 -8.08 0.62
CA ALA A 42 -5.70 -7.94 -0.83
C ALA A 42 -5.29 -6.52 -1.24
N VAL A 43 -5.82 -5.49 -0.56
CA VAL A 43 -5.47 -4.09 -0.85
C VAL A 43 -4.06 -3.74 -0.35
N VAL A 44 -3.65 -4.26 0.80
CA VAL A 44 -2.25 -4.09 1.26
C VAL A 44 -1.28 -4.80 0.32
N CYS A 45 -1.53 -6.06 -0.04
CA CYS A 45 -0.68 -6.83 -0.93
C CYS A 45 -0.59 -6.21 -2.33
N SER A 46 -1.72 -5.83 -2.93
CA SER A 46 -1.73 -5.24 -4.28
C SER A 46 -1.00 -3.90 -4.32
N GLY A 47 -1.16 -3.07 -3.28
CA GLY A 47 -0.38 -1.84 -3.16
C GLY A 47 1.11 -2.10 -2.97
N ALA A 48 1.50 -2.93 -2.01
CA ALA A 48 2.91 -3.24 -1.75
C ALA A 48 3.62 -3.83 -2.98
N LEU A 49 2.97 -4.74 -3.72
CA LEU A 49 3.50 -5.29 -4.97
C LEU A 49 3.61 -4.23 -6.07
N SER A 50 2.59 -3.40 -6.25
CA SER A 50 2.60 -2.33 -7.27
C SER A 50 3.75 -1.34 -7.00
N TRP A 51 3.92 -0.95 -5.74
CA TRP A 51 4.98 -0.05 -5.31
C TRP A 51 6.37 -0.68 -5.40
N ALA A 52 6.51 -1.98 -5.10
CA ALA A 52 7.76 -2.70 -5.30
C ALA A 52 8.20 -2.68 -6.78
N ILE A 53 7.27 -2.92 -7.72
CA ILE A 53 7.56 -2.86 -9.17
C ILE A 53 8.05 -1.45 -9.56
N TYR A 54 7.38 -0.39 -9.09
CA TYR A 54 7.84 0.98 -9.34
C TYR A 54 9.21 1.28 -8.72
N GLY A 55 9.49 0.73 -7.54
CA GLY A 55 10.80 0.81 -6.90
C GLY A 55 11.90 0.15 -7.74
N PHE A 56 11.66 -1.06 -8.26
CA PHE A 56 12.60 -1.74 -9.16
C PHE A 56 12.85 -0.96 -10.45
N LEU A 57 11.80 -0.35 -11.04
CA LEU A 57 11.92 0.52 -12.22
C LEU A 57 12.72 1.79 -11.92
N ALA A 58 12.55 2.39 -10.74
CA ALA A 58 13.33 3.56 -10.33
C ALA A 58 14.80 3.18 -10.08
N LEU A 59 15.04 2.04 -9.43
CA LEU A 59 16.38 1.56 -9.12
C LEU A 59 17.15 1.18 -10.40
N SER A 60 16.50 0.51 -11.35
CA SER A 60 17.10 0.23 -12.66
C SER A 60 17.44 1.50 -13.44
N ALA A 61 16.58 2.53 -13.37
CA ALA A 61 16.86 3.82 -14.00
C ALA A 61 18.06 4.55 -13.37
N ILE A 62 18.29 4.40 -12.06
CA ILE A 62 19.45 4.98 -11.36
C ILE A 62 20.74 4.24 -11.74
N THR A 63 20.74 2.90 -11.72
CA THR A 63 21.93 2.10 -12.04
C THR A 63 22.36 2.20 -13.50
N SER A 64 21.43 2.58 -14.37
CA SER A 64 21.67 2.76 -15.81
C SER A 64 22.21 4.16 -16.15
N TYR A 65 22.54 5.01 -15.18
CA TYR A 65 22.96 6.38 -15.46
C TYR A 65 24.46 6.45 -15.84
N PRO A 66 24.84 7.09 -16.96
CA PRO A 66 24.01 7.79 -17.94
C PRO A 66 23.22 6.82 -18.85
N PRO A 67 21.93 7.10 -19.13
CA PRO A 67 21.06 6.16 -19.82
C PRO A 67 21.55 5.87 -21.24
N LEU A 68 21.75 4.59 -21.58
CA LEU A 68 22.03 4.18 -22.96
C LEU A 68 20.83 4.44 -23.90
N HIS A 69 19.60 4.41 -23.36
CA HIS A 69 18.37 4.75 -24.06
C HIS A 69 17.49 5.61 -23.15
N THR A 70 16.98 6.73 -23.66
CA THR A 70 16.02 7.56 -22.94
C THR A 70 14.64 6.91 -23.00
N LEU A 71 14.23 6.29 -21.90
CA LEU A 71 12.84 5.87 -21.75
C LEU A 71 12.01 7.10 -21.34
N GLY A 72 10.92 7.39 -22.04
CA GLY A 72 10.13 8.62 -21.86
C GLY A 72 9.51 8.83 -20.47
N TYR A 73 9.62 7.86 -19.56
CA TYR A 73 9.20 7.99 -18.17
C TYR A 73 10.33 8.42 -17.22
N GLN A 74 11.61 8.33 -17.63
CA GLN A 74 12.75 8.61 -16.76
C GLN A 74 12.90 10.12 -16.55
N GLY A 75 12.84 10.56 -15.29
CA GLY A 75 13.14 11.95 -14.95
C GLY A 75 11.99 12.94 -15.17
N HIS A 76 10.80 12.47 -15.54
CA HIS A 76 9.63 13.31 -15.83
C HIS A 76 8.73 13.48 -14.61
N TRP A 77 8.58 14.72 -14.15
CA TRP A 77 7.75 15.09 -12.99
C TRP A 77 6.27 14.71 -13.12
N GLY A 78 5.72 14.69 -14.34
CA GLY A 78 4.32 14.28 -14.55
C GLY A 78 4.06 12.83 -14.13
N TYR A 79 4.98 11.91 -14.43
CA TYR A 79 4.87 10.51 -14.02
C TYR A 79 5.05 10.35 -12.51
N THR A 80 6.03 11.06 -11.92
CA THR A 80 6.25 11.08 -10.47
C THR A 80 5.06 11.64 -9.72
N LEU A 81 4.41 12.69 -10.23
CA LEU A 81 3.20 13.27 -9.62
C LEU A 81 2.01 12.30 -9.68
N ALA A 82 1.79 11.63 -10.81
CA ALA A 82 0.74 10.62 -10.95
C ALA A 82 0.94 9.46 -9.97
N ARG A 83 2.20 9.01 -9.80
CA ARG A 83 2.57 8.01 -8.79
C ARG A 83 2.29 8.53 -7.37
N PHE A 84 2.75 9.72 -7.03
CA PHE A 84 2.46 10.32 -5.71
C PHE A 84 0.95 10.36 -5.40
N LEU A 85 0.12 10.77 -6.36
CA LEU A 85 -1.34 10.75 -6.21
C LEU A 85 -1.87 9.32 -6.01
N GLY A 86 -1.36 8.34 -6.75
CA GLY A 86 -1.68 6.92 -6.56
C GLY A 86 -1.31 6.43 -5.15
N PHE A 87 -0.18 6.87 -4.60
CA PHE A 87 0.26 6.52 -3.26
C PHE A 87 -0.71 7.07 -2.21
N VAL A 88 -1.07 8.35 -2.33
CA VAL A 88 -2.05 9.00 -1.44
C VAL A 88 -3.40 8.30 -1.51
N MET A 89 -3.89 7.99 -2.71
CA MET A 89 -5.16 7.28 -2.90
C MET A 89 -5.14 5.88 -2.27
N TRP A 90 -4.03 5.15 -2.38
CA TRP A 90 -3.86 3.85 -1.74
C TRP A 90 -3.90 3.95 -0.21
N VAL A 91 -3.20 4.93 0.37
CA VAL A 91 -3.23 5.19 1.82
C VAL A 91 -4.65 5.53 2.29
N LEU A 92 -5.38 6.37 1.55
CA LEU A 92 -6.77 6.70 1.86
C LEU A 92 -7.67 5.46 1.79
N ALA A 93 -7.49 4.60 0.78
CA ALA A 93 -8.23 3.35 0.65
C ALA A 93 -7.98 2.42 1.85
N LEU A 94 -6.73 2.30 2.32
CA LEU A 94 -6.39 1.55 3.53
C LEU A 94 -7.10 2.10 4.78
N LEU A 95 -7.13 3.43 4.95
CA LEU A 95 -7.83 4.06 6.07
C LEU A 95 -9.36 3.83 6.01
N LEU A 96 -9.95 3.88 4.83
CA LEU A 96 -11.37 3.62 4.62
C LEU A 96 -11.73 2.16 4.93
N ILE A 97 -10.94 1.22 4.40
CA ILE A 97 -11.19 -0.22 4.59
C ILE A 97 -11.01 -0.61 6.05
N THR A 98 -9.96 -0.11 6.73
CA THR A 98 -9.73 -0.37 8.16
C THR A 98 -10.86 0.17 9.04
N ARG A 99 -11.42 1.34 8.71
CA ARG A 99 -12.61 1.87 9.40
C ARG A 99 -13.85 0.99 9.14
N TYR A 100 -14.03 0.54 7.90
CA TYR A 100 -15.14 -0.33 7.53
C TYR A 100 -15.06 -1.71 8.19
N SER A 101 -13.86 -2.31 8.26
CA SER A 101 -13.64 -3.61 8.91
C SER A 101 -13.94 -3.54 10.41
N ALA A 102 -13.48 -2.48 11.09
CA ALA A 102 -13.81 -2.23 12.50
C ALA A 102 -15.32 -2.07 12.72
N TYR A 103 -16.02 -1.31 11.86
CA TYR A 103 -17.47 -1.15 11.93
C TYR A 103 -18.22 -2.48 11.78
N MET A 104 -17.81 -3.31 10.81
CA MET A 104 -18.40 -4.63 10.58
C MET A 104 -18.18 -5.60 11.75
N GLN A 105 -17.03 -5.54 12.42
CA GLN A 105 -16.76 -6.34 13.62
C GLN A 105 -17.71 -5.97 14.77
N VAL A 106 -17.90 -4.67 15.03
CA VAL A 106 -18.85 -4.19 16.06
C VAL A 106 -20.28 -4.65 15.77
N ARG A 107 -20.72 -4.55 14.50
CA ARG A 107 -22.07 -4.99 14.09
C ARG A 107 -22.29 -6.49 14.27
N LYS A 108 -21.26 -7.32 13.99
CA LYS A 108 -21.32 -8.77 14.22
C LYS A 108 -21.42 -9.14 15.70
N ILE A 109 -20.76 -8.39 16.59
CA ILE A 109 -20.84 -8.60 18.05
C ILE A 109 -22.25 -8.25 18.55
N SER A 110 -22.80 -7.11 18.13
CA SER A 110 -24.16 -6.68 18.50
C SER A 110 -25.22 -7.72 18.10
N ASN A 111 -25.12 -8.31 16.90
CA ASN A 111 -26.06 -9.35 16.45
C ASN A 111 -25.95 -10.63 17.28
N LYS A 112 -24.74 -11.02 17.73
CA LYS A 112 -24.57 -12.17 18.64
C LYS A 112 -25.19 -11.88 19.99
N CYS A 113 -24.93 -10.73 20.62
CA CYS A 113 -25.53 -10.38 21.91
C CYS A 113 -27.07 -10.29 21.86
N SER A 114 -27.66 -9.77 20.77
CA SER A 114 -29.13 -9.74 20.64
C SER A 114 -29.77 -11.12 20.49
N LYS A 115 -29.03 -12.12 19.97
CA LYS A 115 -29.49 -13.51 19.85
C LYS A 115 -29.48 -14.28 21.18
N TYR A 116 -28.78 -13.76 22.19
CA TYR A 116 -28.69 -14.34 23.52
C TYR A 116 -29.36 -13.47 24.59
N ALA A 117 -30.05 -12.39 24.20
CA ALA A 117 -30.92 -11.66 25.10
C ALA A 117 -32.22 -12.47 25.29
N PRO A 118 -32.62 -12.81 26.53
CA PRO A 118 -33.81 -13.60 26.83
C PRO A 118 -35.11 -12.89 26.44
#